data_AF-A0A935YSC5-F1
#
_entry.id   AF-A0A935YSC5-F1
#
_cell.length_a   1.000
_cell.length_b   1.000
_cell.length_c   1.000
_cell.angle_alpha   90.00
_cell.angle_beta   90.00
_cell.angle_gamma   90.00
#
_symmetry.space_group_name_H-M   'P 1'
#
loop_
_entity.id
_entity.type
_entity.pdbx_description
1 polymer ?
#
loop_
_entity_poly.entity_id
_entity_poly.type
_entity_poly.pdbx_seq_one_letter_code
_entity_poly.pdbx_strand_id
1 'polypeptide(L)'
;MSVEVHVGDLPADVRFGDSVAIDTETTGLNPHRDRLCLVQLFDGDKRCHLVHFPPHGRCSDAAYDAPNLVRLLSDPDVTKIFHFARFDVGMLQRWLGVACAPVYCTKIASRLVRTYTDRHGLKDLCRELTGVELQKEQQSSDWGGATLTPEQICYAANDVLWLHRLRERLDAMLEREGRADLAAACFAFLGHRAQLDLAGWAEVDIFSH
;
A
#
# COMPACT_ATOMS: atom_id res chain seq x y z
N MET A 1 -3.95 19.10 -2.97
CA MET A 1 -4.60 17.77 -3.07
C MET A 1 -5.95 17.86 -2.38
N SER A 2 -7.02 17.44 -3.02
CA SER A 2 -8.32 17.20 -2.38
C SER A 2 -8.38 15.77 -1.86
N VAL A 3 -9.05 15.59 -0.72
CA VAL A 3 -9.23 14.28 -0.09
C VAL A 3 -10.72 13.97 -0.04
N GLU A 4 -11.12 12.82 -0.55
CA GLU A 4 -12.50 12.34 -0.56
C GLU A 4 -12.61 11.04 0.22
N VAL A 5 -13.49 11.01 1.22
CA VAL A 5 -13.72 9.82 2.05
C VAL A 5 -14.96 9.08 1.56
N HIS A 6 -14.81 7.79 1.31
CA HIS A 6 -15.84 6.86 0.87
C HIS A 6 -16.01 5.78 1.93
N VAL A 7 -17.20 5.16 2.00
CA VAL A 7 -17.47 4.09 2.97
C VAL A 7 -17.75 2.78 2.23
N GLY A 8 -16.99 1.74 2.55
CA GLY A 8 -17.18 0.38 2.04
C GLY A 8 -16.67 0.13 0.61
N ASP A 9 -16.78 1.09 -0.31
CA ASP A 9 -16.27 0.93 -1.68
C ASP A 9 -15.90 2.28 -2.31
N LEU A 10 -15.21 2.22 -3.45
CA LEU A 10 -14.95 3.36 -4.30
C LEU A 10 -16.18 3.67 -5.19
N PRO A 11 -16.49 4.94 -5.50
CA PRO A 11 -17.53 5.26 -6.48
C PRO A 11 -17.25 4.68 -7.87
N ALA A 12 -18.29 4.22 -8.55
CA ALA A 12 -18.19 3.51 -9.82
C ALA A 12 -17.67 4.37 -11.00
N ASP A 13 -17.61 5.69 -10.86
CA ASP A 13 -17.14 6.66 -11.84
C ASP A 13 -15.68 7.10 -11.61
N VAL A 14 -15.07 6.77 -10.46
CA VAL A 14 -13.66 7.06 -10.21
C VAL A 14 -12.77 6.22 -11.11
N ARG A 15 -11.82 6.88 -11.78
CA ARG A 15 -10.85 6.27 -12.68
C ARG A 15 -9.45 6.77 -12.32
N PHE A 16 -8.48 5.89 -12.44
CA PHE A 16 -7.05 6.18 -12.31
C PHE A 16 -6.40 6.08 -13.70
N GLY A 17 -5.19 6.63 -13.82
CA GLY A 17 -4.37 6.48 -15.02
C GLY A 17 -3.73 5.09 -15.09
N ASP A 18 -2.49 5.04 -15.56
CA ASP A 18 -1.67 3.82 -15.62
C ASP A 18 -1.15 3.34 -14.25
N SER A 19 -1.38 4.14 -13.20
CA SER A 19 -0.89 3.85 -11.86
C SER A 19 -1.70 4.54 -10.78
N VAL A 20 -1.61 3.97 -9.58
CA VAL A 20 -2.24 4.47 -8.36
C VAL A 20 -1.33 4.19 -7.18
N ALA A 21 -1.12 5.19 -6.33
CA ALA A 21 -0.39 5.04 -5.08
C ALA A 21 -1.35 4.54 -4.00
N ILE A 22 -0.96 3.48 -3.30
CA ILE A 22 -1.80 2.79 -2.33
C ILE A 22 -1.04 2.57 -1.03
N ASP A 23 -1.77 2.73 0.07
CA ASP A 23 -1.37 2.28 1.39
C ASP A 23 -2.62 1.74 2.12
N THR A 24 -2.45 1.11 3.28
CA THR A 24 -3.58 0.64 4.10
C THR A 24 -3.41 0.95 5.59
N GLU A 25 -4.53 1.19 6.28
CA GLU A 25 -4.54 1.26 7.74
C GLU A 25 -5.39 0.15 8.33
N THR A 26 -4.96 -0.33 9.49
CA THR A 26 -5.45 -1.57 10.08
C THR A 26 -5.52 -1.44 11.60
N THR A 27 -6.21 -2.35 12.28
CA THR A 27 -6.15 -2.40 13.75
C THR A 27 -4.84 -2.96 14.31
N GLY A 28 -3.92 -3.41 13.45
CA GLY A 28 -2.66 -4.03 13.82
C GLY A 28 -2.03 -4.85 12.69
N LEU A 29 -0.91 -5.50 12.97
CA LEU A 29 -0.04 -6.10 11.95
C LEU A 29 -0.30 -7.58 11.64
N ASN A 30 -1.26 -8.23 12.31
CA ASN A 30 -1.57 -9.64 12.06
C ASN A 30 -2.82 -9.75 11.16
N PRO A 31 -2.70 -10.13 9.88
CA PRO A 31 -3.84 -10.17 8.96
C PRO A 31 -4.95 -11.15 9.37
N HIS A 32 -4.67 -12.14 10.22
CA HIS A 32 -5.69 -13.08 10.72
C HIS A 32 -6.49 -12.54 11.90
N ARG A 33 -5.95 -11.56 12.63
CA ARG A 33 -6.56 -10.98 13.83
C ARG A 33 -7.06 -9.55 13.58
N ASP A 34 -6.27 -8.79 12.87
CA ASP A 34 -6.41 -7.34 12.73
C ASP A 34 -7.11 -7.02 11.41
N ARG A 35 -8.12 -6.14 11.49
CA ARG A 35 -8.98 -5.81 10.35
C ARG A 35 -8.37 -4.74 9.48
N LEU A 36 -8.66 -4.81 8.18
CA LEU A 36 -8.50 -3.67 7.28
C LEU A 36 -9.51 -2.58 7.66
N CYS A 37 -9.03 -1.36 7.84
CA CYS A 37 -9.83 -0.19 8.25
C CYS A 37 -9.91 0.86 7.14
N LEU A 38 -8.82 1.07 6.40
CA LEU A 38 -8.74 2.12 5.41
C LEU A 38 -7.87 1.66 4.24
N VAL A 39 -8.27 2.03 3.03
CA VAL A 39 -7.41 1.96 1.84
C VAL A 39 -7.28 3.36 1.28
N GLN A 40 -6.05 3.83 1.12
CA GLN A 40 -5.78 5.14 0.52
C GLN A 40 -5.39 4.96 -0.94
N LEU A 41 -5.88 5.83 -1.81
CA LEU A 41 -5.64 5.78 -3.25
C LEU A 41 -5.32 7.18 -3.74
N PHE A 42 -4.12 7.40 -4.28
CA PHE A 42 -3.72 8.69 -4.84
C PHE A 42 -3.36 8.56 -6.32
N ASP A 43 -3.89 9.47 -7.14
CA ASP A 43 -3.73 9.48 -8.60
C ASP A 43 -2.38 10.01 -9.09
N GLY A 44 -1.53 10.53 -8.19
CA GLY A 44 -0.25 11.14 -8.54
C GLY A 44 -0.30 12.64 -8.80
N ASP A 45 -1.50 13.26 -8.84
CA ASP A 45 -1.68 14.69 -9.11
C ASP A 45 -2.45 15.39 -7.97
N LYS A 46 -3.77 15.21 -7.91
CA LYS A 46 -4.64 16.11 -7.12
C LYS A 46 -5.62 15.41 -6.21
N ARG A 47 -6.00 14.16 -6.46
CA ARG A 47 -7.08 13.50 -5.71
C ARG A 47 -6.58 12.30 -4.94
N CYS A 48 -6.84 12.33 -3.64
CA CYS A 48 -6.71 11.18 -2.76
C CYS A 48 -8.11 10.69 -2.38
N HIS A 49 -8.39 9.42 -2.65
CA HIS A 49 -9.60 8.74 -2.23
C HIS A 49 -9.26 7.85 -1.02
N LEU A 50 -10.04 7.97 0.04
CA LEU A 50 -9.92 7.16 1.25
C LEU A 50 -11.14 6.25 1.34
N VAL A 51 -10.97 4.94 1.19
CA VAL A 51 -12.08 3.97 1.34
C VAL A 51 -12.05 3.40 2.75
N HIS A 52 -12.97 3.88 3.59
CA HIS A 52 -13.08 3.53 5.00
C HIS A 52 -14.02 2.34 5.22
N PHE A 53 -13.56 1.37 6.01
CA PHE A 53 -14.29 0.20 6.45
C PHE A 53 -14.56 0.32 7.96
N PRO A 54 -15.69 0.92 8.36
CA PRO A 54 -16.03 1.06 9.78
C PRO A 54 -16.23 -0.32 10.43
N PRO A 55 -16.18 -0.42 11.77
CA PRO A 55 -16.43 -1.68 12.45
C PRO A 55 -17.87 -2.14 12.19
N HIS A 56 -18.01 -3.30 11.57
CA HIS A 56 -19.27 -4.00 11.40
C HIS A 56 -19.44 -4.89 12.64
N GLY A 57 -20.56 -4.82 13.36
CA GLY A 57 -20.79 -5.49 14.65
C GLY A 57 -20.77 -7.04 14.65
N ARG A 58 -20.09 -7.67 13.68
CA ARG A 58 -19.79 -9.10 13.62
C ARG A 58 -18.34 -9.30 13.20
N CYS A 59 -17.62 -10.13 13.96
CA CYS A 59 -16.45 -10.84 13.45
C CYS A 59 -16.94 -11.84 12.40
N SER A 60 -17.13 -11.42 11.15
CA SER A 60 -17.31 -12.38 10.06
C SER A 60 -16.00 -12.54 9.33
N ASP A 61 -15.58 -13.78 9.10
CA ASP A 61 -14.49 -14.15 8.19
C ASP A 61 -14.77 -13.82 6.71
N ALA A 62 -15.93 -13.21 6.41
CA ALA A 62 -16.30 -12.80 5.07
C ALA A 62 -15.52 -11.55 4.64
N ALA A 63 -15.02 -11.57 3.40
CA ALA A 63 -14.43 -10.42 2.75
C ALA A 63 -15.45 -9.27 2.63
N TYR A 64 -14.97 -8.03 2.63
CA TYR A 64 -15.80 -6.86 2.37
C TYR A 64 -16.31 -6.84 0.93
N ASP A 65 -17.55 -6.40 0.75
CA ASP A 65 -18.17 -6.21 -0.55
C ASP A 65 -17.78 -4.83 -1.12
N ALA A 66 -16.64 -4.77 -1.82
CA ALA A 66 -16.08 -3.55 -2.40
C ALA A 66 -15.71 -3.76 -3.90
N PRO A 67 -16.69 -4.04 -4.78
CA PRO A 67 -16.43 -4.49 -6.15
C PRO A 67 -15.67 -3.46 -6.99
N ASN A 68 -15.86 -2.16 -6.79
CA ASN A 68 -15.15 -1.13 -7.57
C ASN A 68 -13.69 -1.03 -7.15
N LEU A 69 -13.42 -1.10 -5.85
CA LEU A 69 -12.06 -1.17 -5.31
C LEU A 69 -11.35 -2.44 -5.77
N VAL A 70 -12.01 -3.61 -5.68
CA VAL A 70 -11.47 -4.88 -6.17
C VAL A 70 -11.12 -4.80 -7.65
N ARG A 71 -12.02 -4.24 -8.48
CA ARG A 71 -11.78 -4.05 -9.91
C ARG A 71 -10.50 -3.25 -10.17
N LEU A 72 -10.29 -2.14 -9.47
CA LEU A 72 -9.07 -1.32 -9.59
C LEU A 72 -7.82 -2.11 -9.15
N LEU A 73 -7.89 -2.78 -8.01
CA LEU A 73 -6.76 -3.51 -7.43
C LEU A 73 -6.32 -4.71 -8.29
N SER A 74 -7.25 -5.34 -9.01
CA SER A 74 -6.95 -6.43 -9.95
C SER A 74 -6.69 -5.98 -11.39
N ASP A 75 -6.81 -4.68 -11.69
CA ASP A 75 -6.68 -4.16 -13.06
C ASP A 75 -5.24 -4.33 -13.59
N PRO A 76 -4.99 -5.14 -14.63
CA PRO A 76 -3.65 -5.39 -15.13
C PRO A 76 -3.00 -4.14 -15.77
N ASP A 77 -3.80 -3.16 -16.19
CA ASP A 77 -3.34 -1.96 -16.86
C ASP A 77 -3.00 -0.82 -15.88
N VAL A 78 -3.28 -1.02 -14.58
CA VAL A 78 -3.00 -0.03 -13.52
C VAL A 78 -1.96 -0.58 -12.55
N THR A 79 -0.80 0.06 -12.46
CA THR A 79 0.25 -0.30 -11.49
C THR A 79 -0.08 0.23 -10.10
N LYS A 80 -0.14 -0.67 -9.10
CA LYS A 80 -0.36 -0.29 -7.70
C LYS A 80 0.97 -0.06 -7.00
N ILE A 81 1.27 1.19 -6.64
CA ILE A 81 2.53 1.61 -6.02
C ILE A 81 2.35 1.64 -4.50
N PHE A 82 3.15 0.86 -3.79
CA PHE A 82 3.15 0.81 -2.33
C PHE A 82 4.53 1.15 -1.75
N HIS A 83 4.57 1.45 -0.45
CA HIS A 83 5.78 1.35 0.34
C HIS A 83 5.67 0.16 1.30
N PHE A 84 6.50 -0.88 1.10
CA PHE A 84 6.41 -2.16 1.83
C PHE A 84 5.15 -2.99 1.51
N ALA A 85 4.82 -3.13 0.23
CA ALA A 85 3.62 -3.80 -0.28
C ALA A 85 3.32 -5.20 0.29
N ARG A 86 4.31 -5.93 0.83
CA ARG A 86 4.13 -7.28 1.39
C ARG A 86 2.96 -7.32 2.39
N PHE A 87 2.90 -6.32 3.27
CA PHE A 87 1.85 -6.23 4.28
C PHE A 87 0.50 -5.87 3.67
N ASP A 88 0.43 -4.78 2.91
CA ASP A 88 -0.80 -4.25 2.33
C ASP A 88 -1.46 -5.24 1.37
N VAL A 89 -0.67 -5.88 0.50
CA VAL A 89 -1.17 -6.90 -0.43
C VAL A 89 -1.76 -8.08 0.35
N GLY A 90 -1.16 -8.50 1.47
CA GLY A 90 -1.70 -9.53 2.34
C GLY A 90 -3.03 -9.11 3.00
N MET A 91 -3.11 -7.87 3.49
CA MET A 91 -4.34 -7.32 4.07
C MET A 91 -5.47 -7.23 3.03
N LEU A 92 -5.17 -6.71 1.84
CA LEU A 92 -6.13 -6.62 0.73
C LEU A 92 -6.59 -8.01 0.28
N GLN A 93 -5.68 -8.98 0.17
CA GLN A 93 -6.06 -10.35 -0.18
C GLN A 93 -6.96 -10.99 0.88
N ARG A 94 -6.64 -10.82 2.16
CA ARG A 94 -7.42 -11.39 3.27
C ARG A 94 -8.82 -10.77 3.38
N TRP A 95 -8.92 -9.45 3.26
CA TRP A 95 -10.15 -8.72 3.56
C TRP A 95 -10.99 -8.35 2.34
N LEU A 96 -10.41 -8.34 1.13
CA LEU A 96 -11.14 -8.08 -0.12
C LEU A 96 -11.13 -9.28 -1.08
N GLY A 97 -10.40 -10.34 -0.78
CA GLY A 97 -10.27 -11.51 -1.67
C GLY A 97 -9.58 -11.22 -3.00
N VAL A 98 -8.88 -10.08 -3.12
CA VAL A 98 -8.32 -9.61 -4.38
C VAL A 98 -6.89 -10.10 -4.59
N ALA A 99 -6.59 -10.53 -5.81
CA ALA A 99 -5.22 -10.71 -6.28
C ALA A 99 -4.69 -9.36 -6.80
N CYS A 100 -4.09 -8.57 -5.91
CA CYS A 100 -3.56 -7.24 -6.27
C CYS A 100 -2.33 -7.37 -7.18
N ALA A 101 -2.47 -6.98 -8.45
CA ALA A 101 -1.39 -7.00 -9.45
C ALA A 101 -1.74 -6.10 -10.65
N PRO A 102 -0.76 -5.47 -11.33
CA PRO A 102 0.67 -5.44 -11.00
C PRO A 102 1.01 -4.51 -9.84
N VAL A 103 2.06 -4.83 -9.09
CA VAL A 103 2.50 -4.09 -7.90
C VAL A 103 3.87 -3.47 -8.15
N TYR A 104 4.12 -2.29 -7.59
CA TYR A 104 5.45 -1.69 -7.45
C TYR A 104 5.72 -1.43 -5.96
N CYS A 105 6.87 -1.85 -5.44
CA CYS A 105 7.22 -1.65 -4.04
C CYS A 105 8.46 -0.77 -3.88
N THR A 106 8.26 0.48 -3.44
CA THR A 106 9.35 1.45 -3.24
C THR A 106 10.36 1.00 -2.19
N LYS A 107 9.96 0.21 -1.18
CA LYS A 107 10.89 -0.35 -0.18
C LYS A 107 11.81 -1.41 -0.77
N ILE A 108 11.31 -2.28 -1.66
CA ILE A 108 12.13 -3.26 -2.37
C ILE A 108 13.11 -2.53 -3.30
N ALA A 109 12.60 -1.62 -4.14
CA ALA A 109 13.44 -0.82 -5.04
C ALA A 109 14.55 -0.08 -4.26
N SER A 110 14.20 0.54 -3.14
CA SER A 110 15.14 1.21 -2.26
C SER A 110 16.20 0.28 -1.69
N ARG A 111 15.84 -0.92 -1.20
CA ARG A 111 16.82 -1.92 -0.72
C ARG A 111 17.77 -2.38 -1.82
N LEU A 112 17.29 -2.44 -3.06
CA LEU A 112 18.10 -2.84 -4.20
C LEU A 112 19.07 -1.77 -4.66
N VAL A 113 18.83 -0.47 -4.43
CA VAL A 113 19.66 0.61 -5.04
C VAL A 113 20.30 1.58 -4.04
N ARG A 114 19.72 1.73 -2.85
CA ARG A 114 20.26 2.59 -1.78
C ARG A 114 21.13 1.78 -0.83
N THR A 115 22.09 1.03 -1.36
CA THR A 115 22.92 0.07 -0.61
C THR A 115 23.96 0.69 0.32
N TYR A 116 24.03 2.02 0.37
CA TYR A 116 24.89 2.78 1.30
C TYR A 116 24.20 3.09 2.64
N THR A 117 22.96 2.62 2.85
CA THR A 117 22.21 2.86 4.08
C THR A 117 21.28 1.69 4.38
N ASP A 118 21.02 1.47 5.67
CA ASP A 118 20.00 0.51 6.13
C ASP A 118 18.61 1.17 6.33
N ARG A 119 18.50 2.47 6.06
CA ARG A 119 17.27 3.25 6.27
C ARG A 119 16.39 3.25 5.03
N HIS A 120 15.43 2.32 5.02
CA HIS A 120 14.49 2.14 3.91
C HIS A 120 13.02 2.39 4.28
N GLY A 121 12.74 3.13 5.36
CA GLY A 121 11.38 3.54 5.71
C GLY A 121 10.91 4.74 4.87
N LEU A 122 9.59 4.85 4.64
CA LEU A 122 8.99 5.88 3.79
C LEU A 122 9.48 7.30 4.14
N LYS A 123 9.49 7.65 5.44
CA LYS A 123 10.00 8.93 5.93
C LYS A 123 11.45 9.20 5.49
N ASP A 124 12.33 8.21 5.56
CA ASP A 124 13.73 8.36 5.17
C ASP A 124 13.87 8.53 3.67
N LEU A 125 13.08 7.78 2.88
CA LEU A 125 13.04 7.93 1.41
C LEU A 125 12.53 9.31 1.00
N CYS A 126 11.43 9.80 1.57
CA CYS A 126 10.91 11.14 1.28
C CYS A 126 11.93 12.23 1.62
N ARG A 127 12.57 12.14 2.80
CA ARG A 127 13.57 13.13 3.20
C ARG A 127 14.74 13.17 2.22
N GLU A 128 15.27 12.00 1.84
CA GLU A 128 16.47 11.91 1.00
C GLU A 128 16.20 12.17 -0.48
N LEU A 129 15.14 11.60 -1.04
CA LEU A 129 14.88 11.61 -2.48
C LEU A 129 14.00 12.77 -2.94
N THR A 130 13.20 13.35 -2.03
CA THR A 130 12.30 14.48 -2.36
C THR A 130 12.52 15.70 -1.49
N GLY A 131 13.36 15.63 -0.44
CA GLY A 131 13.60 16.73 0.50
C GLY A 131 12.43 17.00 1.47
N VAL A 132 11.47 16.07 1.58
CA VAL A 132 10.23 16.26 2.34
C VAL A 132 10.29 15.51 3.66
N GLU A 133 9.90 16.17 4.75
CA GLU A 133 9.74 15.51 6.05
C GLU A 133 8.29 15.07 6.27
N LEU A 134 8.10 13.76 6.46
CA LEU A 134 6.80 13.22 6.87
C LEU A 134 6.63 13.27 8.40
N GLN A 135 5.43 13.69 8.82
CA GLN A 135 4.97 13.62 10.20
C GLN A 135 4.47 12.20 10.51
N LYS A 136 4.71 11.70 11.73
CA LYS A 136 4.36 10.32 12.14
C LYS A 136 3.24 10.23 13.18
N GLU A 137 2.59 11.35 13.45
CA GLU A 137 1.79 11.53 14.68
C GLU A 137 0.52 10.67 14.74
N GLN A 138 0.08 10.06 13.63
CA GLN A 138 -1.14 9.24 13.58
C GLN A 138 -0.91 7.76 13.20
N GLN A 139 0.34 7.33 13.01
CA GLN A 139 0.67 5.95 12.62
C GLN A 139 0.14 4.91 13.63
N SER A 140 0.09 5.27 14.92
CA SER A 140 -0.40 4.41 16.01
C SER A 140 -1.72 4.90 16.59
N SER A 141 -2.55 5.58 15.79
CA SER A 141 -3.89 6.01 16.19
C SER A 141 -4.91 4.85 16.12
N ASP A 142 -6.09 5.03 16.71
CA ASP A 142 -7.18 4.04 16.62
C ASP A 142 -7.89 4.13 15.26
N TRP A 143 -7.38 3.38 14.28
CA TRP A 143 -8.04 3.16 12.98
C TRP A 143 -9.29 2.27 13.10
N GLY A 144 -9.52 1.70 14.28
CA GLY A 144 -10.66 0.84 14.63
C GLY A 144 -11.99 1.58 14.77
N GLY A 145 -11.99 2.91 14.77
CA GLY A 145 -13.16 3.75 15.00
C GLY A 145 -14.24 3.71 13.91
N ALA A 146 -15.45 4.15 14.26
CA ALA A 146 -16.56 4.28 13.32
C ALA A 146 -16.42 5.48 12.37
N THR A 147 -15.62 6.47 12.75
CA THR A 147 -15.39 7.70 11.99
C THR A 147 -13.92 8.06 12.06
N LEU A 148 -13.35 8.50 10.94
CA LEU A 148 -11.98 9.01 10.88
C LEU A 148 -11.92 10.45 11.39
N THR A 149 -10.89 10.79 12.16
CA THR A 149 -10.64 12.18 12.57
C THR A 149 -10.01 12.99 11.43
N PRO A 150 -10.09 14.32 11.45
CA PRO A 150 -9.40 15.17 10.49
C PRO A 150 -7.88 14.90 10.42
N GLU A 151 -7.26 14.61 11.55
CA GLU A 151 -5.82 14.30 11.65
C GLU A 151 -5.50 12.97 10.98
N GLN A 152 -6.32 11.94 11.18
CA GLN A 152 -6.20 10.64 10.50
C GLN A 152 -6.34 10.79 8.98
N ILE A 153 -7.34 11.55 8.53
CA ILE A 153 -7.56 11.82 7.10
C ILE A 153 -6.33 12.51 6.49
N CYS A 154 -5.78 13.52 7.17
CA CYS A 154 -4.60 14.24 6.71
C CYS A 154 -3.35 13.33 6.66
N TYR A 155 -3.14 12.53 7.70
CA TYR A 155 -2.04 11.57 7.76
C TYR A 155 -2.12 10.55 6.63
N ALA A 156 -3.26 9.88 6.49
CA ALA A 156 -3.47 8.83 5.50
C ALA A 156 -3.24 9.34 4.07
N ALA A 157 -3.68 10.57 3.77
CA ALA A 157 -3.46 11.16 2.46
C ALA A 157 -1.99 11.51 2.18
N ASN A 158 -1.20 11.84 3.21
CA ASN A 158 0.22 12.16 3.05
C ASN A 158 1.11 10.92 2.82
N ASP A 159 0.72 9.75 3.33
CA ASP A 159 1.50 8.51 3.18
C ASP A 159 1.55 8.01 1.73
N VAL A 160 0.50 8.28 0.94
CA VAL A 160 0.46 7.94 -0.50
C VAL A 160 0.94 9.05 -1.43
N LEU A 161 0.96 10.31 -0.97
CA LEU A 161 1.22 11.50 -1.78
C LEU A 161 2.55 11.44 -2.57
N TRP A 162 3.58 10.86 -1.96
CA TRP A 162 4.94 10.91 -2.51
C TRP A 162 5.33 9.67 -3.32
N LEU A 163 4.53 8.60 -3.31
CA LEU A 163 4.93 7.31 -3.87
C LEU A 163 5.24 7.35 -5.37
N HIS A 164 4.50 8.14 -6.15
CA HIS A 164 4.78 8.34 -7.58
C HIS A 164 6.16 8.98 -7.82
N ARG A 165 6.47 10.05 -7.09
CA ARG A 165 7.77 10.73 -7.17
C ARG A 165 8.91 9.85 -6.67
N LEU A 166 8.66 9.05 -5.63
CA LEU A 166 9.65 8.07 -5.16
C LEU A 166 9.92 6.99 -6.21
N ARG A 167 8.89 6.47 -6.86
CA ARG A 167 9.03 5.53 -7.98
C ARG A 167 9.93 6.12 -9.07
N GLU A 168 9.66 7.33 -9.56
CA GLU A 168 10.48 7.98 -10.59
C GLU A 168 11.97 8.06 -10.22
N ARG A 169 12.27 8.44 -8.98
CA ARG A 169 13.67 8.52 -8.49
C ARG A 169 14.32 7.15 -8.37
N LEU A 170 13.58 6.17 -7.86
CA LEU A 170 14.08 4.81 -7.66
C LEU A 170 14.27 4.08 -9.00
N ASP A 171 13.41 4.31 -9.98
CA ASP A 171 13.54 3.74 -11.33
C ASP A 171 14.83 4.24 -12.00
N ALA A 172 15.11 5.55 -11.95
CA ALA A 172 16.36 6.09 -12.45
C ALA A 172 17.61 5.47 -11.78
N MET A 173 17.51 5.13 -10.49
CA MET A 173 18.59 4.44 -9.77
C MET A 173 18.67 2.95 -10.14
N LEU A 174 17.53 2.27 -10.30
CA LEU A 174 17.46 0.86 -10.70
C LEU A 174 18.09 0.65 -12.07
N GLU A 175 17.80 1.53 -13.01
CA GLU A 175 18.40 1.54 -14.35
C GLU A 175 19.90 1.79 -14.28
N ARG A 176 20.33 2.83 -13.54
CA ARG A 176 21.76 3.16 -13.38
C ARG A 176 22.57 2.00 -12.80
N GLU A 177 22.01 1.29 -11.82
CA GLU A 177 22.68 0.16 -11.16
C GLU A 177 22.49 -1.19 -11.88
N GLY A 178 21.72 -1.23 -12.98
CA GLY A 178 21.43 -2.46 -13.73
C GLY A 178 20.60 -3.49 -12.94
N ARG A 179 19.68 -3.03 -12.08
CA ARG A 179 18.89 -3.88 -11.16
C ARG A 179 17.38 -3.85 -11.45
N ALA A 180 16.95 -3.23 -12.54
CA ALA A 180 15.55 -3.08 -12.91
C ALA A 180 14.84 -4.44 -13.09
N ASP A 181 15.43 -5.37 -13.83
CA ASP A 181 14.86 -6.71 -14.05
C ASP A 181 14.69 -7.51 -12.74
N LEU A 182 15.66 -7.39 -11.83
CA LEU A 182 15.60 -8.03 -10.53
C LEU A 182 14.46 -7.43 -9.68
N ALA A 183 14.32 -6.10 -9.69
CA ALA A 183 13.21 -5.45 -9.01
C ALA A 183 11.85 -5.89 -9.58
N ALA A 184 11.71 -5.96 -10.90
CA ALA A 184 10.50 -6.42 -11.57
C ALA A 184 10.15 -7.87 -11.17
N ALA A 185 11.14 -8.78 -11.12
CA ALA A 185 10.93 -10.15 -10.65
C ALA A 185 10.48 -10.19 -9.17
N CYS A 186 11.10 -9.38 -8.30
CA CYS A 186 10.66 -9.25 -6.92
C CYS A 186 9.23 -8.72 -6.81
N PHE A 187 8.85 -7.75 -7.64
CA PHE A 187 7.50 -7.20 -7.66
C PHE A 187 6.46 -8.22 -8.09
N ALA A 188 6.73 -8.98 -9.15
CA ALA A 188 5.84 -10.05 -9.62
C ALA A 188 5.65 -11.15 -8.57
N PHE A 189 6.65 -11.39 -7.72
CA PHE A 189 6.57 -12.39 -6.64
C PHE A 189 5.77 -11.91 -5.42
N LEU A 190 5.55 -10.60 -5.23
CA LEU A 190 4.95 -10.06 -4.00
C LEU A 190 3.56 -10.64 -3.68
N GLY A 191 2.72 -10.85 -4.69
CA GLY A 191 1.41 -11.49 -4.49
C GLY A 191 1.54 -12.90 -3.90
N HIS A 192 2.49 -13.69 -4.39
CA HIS A 192 2.78 -15.02 -3.85
C HIS A 192 3.41 -14.94 -2.46
N ARG A 193 4.31 -13.98 -2.21
CA ARG A 193 4.90 -13.77 -0.88
C ARG A 193 3.82 -13.44 0.17
N ALA A 194 2.84 -12.61 -0.18
CA ALA A 194 1.70 -12.31 0.69
C ALA A 194 0.84 -13.57 0.95
N GLN A 195 0.59 -14.40 -0.06
CA GLN A 195 -0.09 -15.70 0.11
C GLN A 195 0.66 -16.63 1.06
N LEU A 196 1.98 -16.70 0.93
CA LEU A 196 2.82 -17.49 1.83
C LEU A 196 2.68 -16.99 3.29
N ASP A 197 2.63 -15.67 3.50
CA ASP A 197 2.45 -15.11 4.84
C ASP A 197 1.11 -15.51 5.45
N LEU A 198 0.03 -15.38 4.67
CA LEU A 198 -1.33 -15.78 5.08
C LEU A 198 -1.48 -17.29 5.32
N ALA A 199 -0.62 -18.10 4.72
CA ALA A 199 -0.60 -19.54 4.93
C ALA A 199 0.36 -19.99 6.07
N GLY A 200 0.94 -19.03 6.81
CA GLY A 200 1.73 -19.30 8.01
C GLY A 200 3.24 -19.29 7.82
N TRP A 201 3.75 -18.91 6.65
CA TRP A 201 5.19 -18.82 6.37
C TRP A 201 5.78 -17.42 6.57
N ALA A 202 5.12 -16.52 7.30
CA ALA A 202 5.53 -15.12 7.43
C ALA A 202 6.97 -14.93 7.99
N GLU A 203 7.34 -15.73 8.99
CA GLU A 203 8.66 -15.66 9.63
C GLU A 203 9.70 -16.59 8.99
N VAL A 204 9.34 -17.27 7.89
CA VAL A 204 10.21 -18.21 7.19
C VAL A 204 10.48 -17.67 5.78
N ASP A 205 11.76 -17.50 5.47
CA ASP A 205 12.15 -17.33 4.08
C ASP A 205 12.02 -18.68 3.37
N ILE A 206 11.09 -18.78 2.41
CA ILE A 206 10.84 -20.06 1.72
C ILE A 206 12.04 -20.51 0.88
N PHE A 207 13.00 -19.62 0.65
CA PHE A 207 14.25 -19.91 -0.04
C PHE A 207 15.39 -20.32 0.90
N SER A 208 15.21 -20.24 2.24
CA SER A 208 16.21 -20.70 3.20
C SER A 208 16.12 -22.20 3.49
N HIS A 209 17.24 -22.80 3.91
CA HIS A 209 17.33 -24.21 4.34
C HIS A 209 16.61 -24.49 5.66
#